data_AF-A0A7X9RX83-F1
#
_entry.id   AF-A0A7X9RX83-F1
#
_cell.length_a   1.000
_cell.length_b   1.000
_cell.length_c   1.000
_cell.angle_alpha   90.00
_cell.angle_beta   90.00
_cell.angle_gamma   90.00
#
_symmetry.space_group_name_H-M   'P 1'
#
loop_
_entity.id
_entity.type
_entity.pdbx_description
1 polymer ?
#
loop_
_entity_poly.entity_id
_entity_poly.type
_entity_poly.pdbx_seq_one_letter_code
_entity_poly.pdbx_strand_id
1 'polypeptide(L)' 'MFSGNPILKFSKAFKEELQKLSQKGYAIAKAKVSYIIYWWSEEHEKEVKIVMPELLLRRL' A
#
# COMPACT_ATOMS: atom_id res chain seq x y z
N MET A 1 -8.21 12.24 -12.86
CA MET A 1 -7.87 12.55 -11.45
C MET A 1 -9.05 12.14 -10.59
N PHE A 2 -8.85 11.27 -9.60
CA PHE A 2 -9.91 10.93 -8.65
C PHE A 2 -10.12 12.12 -7.72
N SER A 3 -11.33 12.68 -7.68
CA SER A 3 -11.73 13.87 -6.90
C SER A 3 -12.00 13.57 -5.41
N GLY A 4 -11.33 12.57 -4.85
CA GLY A 4 -11.54 12.09 -3.49
C GLY A 4 -10.34 12.31 -2.58
N ASN A 5 -10.59 12.44 -1.28
CA ASN A 5 -9.53 12.44 -0.27
C ASN A 5 -8.91 11.04 -0.17
N PRO A 6 -7.59 10.87 -0.40
CA PRO A 6 -6.95 9.56 -0.35
C PRO A 6 -6.95 9.01 1.08
N ILE A 7 -7.68 7.92 1.29
CA ILE A 7 -7.82 7.24 2.59
C ILE A 7 -6.64 6.30 2.87
N LEU A 8 -6.02 5.74 1.81
CA LEU A 8 -4.86 4.86 1.89
C LEU A 8 -3.80 5.25 0.87
N LYS A 9 -2.53 5.12 1.28
CA LYS A 9 -1.37 5.36 0.42
C LYS A 9 -0.33 4.29 0.72
N PHE A 10 0.24 3.69 -0.32
CA PHE A 10 1.41 2.84 -0.14
C PHE A 10 2.61 3.66 0.38
N SER A 11 3.45 3.03 1.19
CA SER A 11 4.74 3.61 1.57
C SER A 11 5.61 3.84 0.32
N LYS A 12 6.57 4.76 0.40
CA LYS A 12 7.49 5.06 -0.70
C LYS A 12 8.23 3.80 -1.17
N ALA A 13 8.81 3.06 -0.22
CA ALA A 13 9.54 1.81 -0.50
C ALA A 13 8.67 0.76 -1.23
N PHE A 14 7.40 0.61 -0.82
CA PHE A 14 6.50 -0.34 -1.46
C PHE A 14 6.14 0.06 -2.90
N LYS A 15 5.96 1.36 -3.17
CA LYS A 15 5.74 1.86 -4.54
C LYS A 15 6.94 1.62 -5.43
N GLU A 16 8.15 1.83 -4.93
CA GLU A 16 9.38 1.58 -5.69
C GLU A 16 9.50 0.09 -6.06
N GLU A 17 9.17 -0.82 -5.14
CA GLU A 17 9.18 -2.25 -5.43
C GLU A 17 8.12 -2.65 -6.46
N LEU A 18 6.90 -2.11 -6.34
CA LEU A 18 5.86 -2.30 -7.35
C LEU A 18 6.27 -1.78 -8.73
N GLN A 19 6.99 -0.66 -8.79
CA GLN A 19 7.48 -0.10 -10.04
C GLN A 19 8.52 -1.03 -10.70
N LYS A 20 9.45 -1.59 -9.94
CA LYS A 20 10.41 -2.59 -10.46
C LYS A 20 9.70 -3.83 -11.01
N LEU A 21 8.66 -4.32 -10.34
CA LEU A 21 7.87 -5.48 -10.78
C LEU A 21 7.04 -5.12 -12.02
N SER A 22 6.49 -3.92 -12.09
CA SER A 22 5.78 -3.41 -13.26
C SER A 22 6.68 -3.35 -14.50
N GLN A 23 7.92 -2.88 -14.36
CA GLN A 23 8.91 -2.89 -15.46
C GLN A 23 9.25 -4.31 -15.95
N LYS A 24 9.05 -5.33 -15.11
CA LYS A 24 9.20 -6.75 -15.46
C LYS A 24 7.92 -7.38 -16.03
N GLY A 25 6.89 -6.58 -16.33
CA GLY A 25 5.62 -7.04 -16.89
C GLY A 25 4.63 -7.58 -15.87
N TYR A 26 4.81 -7.33 -14.57
CA TYR A 26 3.84 -7.74 -13.56
C TYR A 26 2.78 -6.66 -13.30
N ALA A 27 1.54 -7.07 -13.14
CA ALA A 27 0.41 -6.22 -12.76
C ALA A 27 -0.31 -6.77 -11.52
N ILE A 28 -0.88 -5.87 -10.71
CA ILE A 28 -1.68 -6.27 -9.53
C ILE A 28 -2.97 -6.92 -10.02
N ALA A 29 -3.16 -8.20 -9.67
CA ALA A 29 -4.34 -8.97 -10.00
C ALA A 29 -5.35 -9.01 -8.84
N LYS A 30 -4.86 -8.97 -7.59
CA LYS A 30 -5.70 -8.98 -6.39
C LYS A 30 -5.00 -8.27 -5.24
N ALA A 31 -5.78 -7.64 -4.38
CA ALA A 31 -5.34 -7.13 -3.09
C ALA A 31 -6.21 -7.74 -1.98
N LYS A 32 -5.60 -8.16 -0.89
CA LYS A 32 -6.27 -8.58 0.34
C LYS A 32 -5.70 -7.79 1.50
N VAL A 33 -6.55 -7.18 2.32
CA VAL A 33 -6.12 -6.62 3.59
C VAL A 33 -6.11 -7.74 4.61
N SER A 34 -4.93 -8.12 5.10
CA SER A 34 -4.79 -9.19 6.09
C SER A 34 -4.79 -8.64 7.52
N TYR A 35 -4.17 -7.47 7.74
CA TYR A 35 -4.07 -6.85 9.06
C TYR A 35 -4.24 -5.33 9.00
N ILE A 36 -4.83 -4.76 10.05
CA ILE A 36 -4.84 -3.33 10.32
C ILE A 36 -4.23 -3.17 11.71
N ILE A 37 -3.05 -2.58 11.77
CA ILE A 37 -2.31 -2.36 13.01
C ILE A 37 -2.62 -0.94 13.49
N TYR A 38 -2.99 -0.82 14.76
CA TYR A 38 -3.19 0.45 15.44
C TYR A 38 -1.86 0.83 16.09
N TRP A 39 -1.32 1.99 15.74
CA TRP A 39 -0.04 2.46 16.22
C TRP A 39 -0.15 3.90 16.70
N TRP A 40 0.41 4.18 17.87
CA TRP A 40 0.50 5.56 18.38
C TRP A 40 1.77 6.21 17.85
N SER A 41 1.64 7.28 17.07
CA SER A 41 2.76 8.10 16.64
C SER A 41 3.02 9.16 17.71
N GLU A 42 4.09 8.99 18.48
CA GLU A 42 4.51 9.99 19.47
C GLU A 42 4.87 11.32 18.79
N GLU A 43 5.60 11.29 17.68
CA GLU A 43 6.01 12.48 16.91
C GLU A 43 4.83 13.34 16.44
N HIS A 44 3.69 12.72 16.14
CA HIS A 44 2.51 13.40 15.62
C HIS A 44 1.34 13.40 16.60
N GLU A 45 1.57 12.95 17.84
CA GLU A 45 0.59 12.79 18.92
C GLU A 45 -0.76 12.27 18.45
N LYS A 46 -0.73 11.22 17.61
CA LYS A 46 -1.94 10.67 17.01
C LYS A 46 -1.88 9.17 16.79
N GLU A 47 -3.05 8.56 16.84
CA GLU A 47 -3.22 7.19 16.37
C GLU A 47 -3.15 7.15 14.83
N VAL A 48 -2.32 6.25 14.32
CA VAL A 48 -2.25 5.91 12.90
C VAL A 48 -2.64 4.45 12.71
N LYS A 49 -3.37 4.17 11.63
CA LYS A 49 -3.75 2.81 11.23
C LYS A 49 -2.86 2.38 10.08
N ILE A 50 -2.03 1.37 10.31
CA ILE A 50 -1.15 0.79 9.29
C ILE A 50 -1.89 -0.41 8.68
N VAL A 51 -2.29 -0.27 7.42
CA VAL A 51 -2.89 -1.35 6.65
C VAL A 51 -1.78 -2.20 6.04
N MET A 52 -1.77 -3.50 6.32
CA MET A 52 -0.84 -4.46 5.74
C MET A 52 -1.56 -5.30 4.68
N PRO A 53 -1.42 -4.94 3.39
CA PRO A 53 -2.02 -5.70 2.31
C PRO A 53 -1.08 -6.80 1.81
N GLU A 54 -1.68 -7.91 1.42
CA GLU A 54 -1.09 -8.90 0.53
C GLU A 54 -1.55 -8.62 -0.90
N LEU A 55 -0.59 -8.45 -1.81
CA LEU A 55 -0.86 -8.26 -3.23
C LEU A 55 -0.50 -9.52 -4.02
N LEU A 56 -1.45 -10.00 -4.81
CA LEU A 56 -1.17 -10.99 -5.84
C LEU A 56 -0.82 -10.26 -7.13
N LEU A 57 0.38 -10.48 -7.62
CA LEU A 57 0.85 -9.99 -8.90
C LEU A 57 0.80 -11.11 -9.94
N ARG A 58 0.35 -10.79 -11.16
CA ARG A 58 0.41 -11.70 -12.31
C ARG A 58 1.27 -11.07 -13.39
N ARG A 59 2.08 -11.89 -14.05
CA ARG A 59 2.80 -11.45 -15.24
C ARG A 59 1.83 -11.38 -16.42
N LEU A 60 1.87 -10.27 -17.14
CA LEU A 60 1.14 -10.07 -18.40
C LEU A 60 1.76 -10.91 -19.52
#